data_AF-R0KR07-F1
#
_entry.id   AF-R0KR07-F1
#
_cell.length_a   1.000
_cell.length_b   1.000
_cell.length_c   1.000
_cell.angle_alpha   90.00
_cell.angle_beta   90.00
_cell.angle_gamma   90.00
#
_symmetry.space_group_name_H-M   'P 1'
#
loop_
_entity.id
_entity.type
_entity.pdbx_description
1 polymer ?
#
loop_
_entity_poly.entity_id
_entity_poly.type
_entity_poly.pdbx_seq_one_letter_code
_entity_poly.pdbx_strand_id
1 'polypeptide(L)'
;LQDKETAKDVNSTLAKLSKGSSALDDAYKKAMKRIEGQLTGDYELAKRVLSWITYAKRPLTTTEICCALAVEPDEAGLDSENIPYVEDLLSVCARLVVVNQESAVICLVHYTTKEYFAR
;
A
#
# COMPACT_ATOMS: atom_id res chain seq x y z
N LEU A 1 34.32 -2.53 16.61
CA LEU A 1 33.44 -2.81 15.47
C LEU A 1 34.20 -3.78 14.59
N GLN A 2 33.84 -5.06 14.60
CA GLN A 2 34.51 -6.06 13.76
C GLN A 2 33.73 -6.21 12.46
N ASP A 3 34.34 -5.73 11.37
CA ASP A 3 33.85 -5.92 10.02
C ASP A 3 33.84 -7.41 9.67
N LYS A 4 32.65 -7.92 9.36
CA LYS A 4 32.46 -9.29 8.85
C LYS A 4 32.64 -9.28 7.33
N GLU A 5 33.89 -9.28 6.88
CA GLU A 5 34.27 -9.29 5.45
C GLU A 5 34.48 -10.69 4.87
N THR A 6 33.91 -11.76 5.44
CA THR A 6 34.04 -13.07 4.81
C THR A 6 32.91 -13.33 3.82
N ALA A 7 33.24 -13.91 2.66
CA ALA A 7 32.26 -14.38 1.68
C ALA A 7 31.22 -15.33 2.31
N LYS A 8 31.59 -16.03 3.38
CA LYS A 8 30.69 -16.88 4.18
C LYS A 8 29.68 -16.06 4.98
N ASP A 9 30.09 -14.95 5.60
CA ASP A 9 29.16 -14.04 6.27
C ASP A 9 28.21 -13.38 5.27
N VAL A 10 28.70 -12.93 4.11
CA VAL A 10 27.88 -12.38 3.02
C VAL A 10 26.87 -13.42 2.51
N ASN A 11 27.32 -14.64 2.21
CA ASN A 11 26.43 -15.73 1.77
C ASN A 11 25.42 -16.15 2.84
N SER A 12 25.81 -16.15 4.12
CA SER A 12 24.88 -16.44 5.22
C SER A 12 23.83 -15.35 5.39
N THR A 13 24.18 -14.10 5.08
CA THR A 13 23.27 -12.94 5.13
C THR A 13 22.31 -12.97 3.95
N LEU A 14 22.79 -13.28 2.75
CA LEU A 14 21.97 -13.54 1.56
C LEU A 14 21.00 -14.72 1.77
N ALA A 15 21.44 -15.80 2.40
CA ALA A 15 20.59 -16.95 2.73
C ALA A 15 19.54 -16.63 3.82
N LYS A 16 19.78 -15.62 4.66
CA LYS A 16 18.77 -15.11 5.59
C LYS A 16 17.80 -14.16 4.90
N LEU A 17 18.26 -13.38 3.92
CA LEU A 17 17.42 -12.56 3.05
C LEU A 17 16.51 -13.41 2.15
N SER A 18 16.94 -14.60 1.73
CA SER A 18 16.09 -15.53 0.96
C SER A 18 14.95 -16.16 1.80
N LYS A 19 15.07 -16.18 3.14
CA LYS A 19 13.92 -16.40 4.05
C LYS A 19 12.95 -15.19 4.09
N GLY A 20 13.24 -14.14 3.33
CA GLY A 20 12.50 -12.88 3.32
C GLY A 20 11.02 -13.00 3.00
N SER A 21 10.57 -14.03 2.26
CA SER A 21 9.15 -14.19 1.93
C SER A 21 8.26 -14.32 3.17
N SER A 22 8.64 -15.15 4.16
CA SER A 22 7.82 -15.31 5.38
C SER A 22 7.89 -14.08 6.30
N ALA A 23 9.07 -13.44 6.38
CA ALA A 23 9.24 -12.22 7.16
C ALA A 23 8.49 -11.03 6.55
N LEU A 24 8.43 -10.95 5.22
CA LEU A 24 7.65 -9.95 4.47
C LEU A 24 6.15 -10.20 4.63
N ASP A 25 5.69 -11.46 4.50
CA ASP A 25 4.30 -11.82 4.77
C ASP A 25 3.87 -11.44 6.18
N ASP A 26 4.72 -11.68 7.19
CA ASP A 26 4.43 -11.26 8.57
C ASP A 26 4.40 -9.73 8.73
N ALA A 27 5.25 -9.00 8.01
CA ALA A 27 5.22 -7.54 7.99
C ALA A 27 3.93 -7.01 7.34
N TYR A 28 3.48 -7.61 6.23
CA TYR A 28 2.23 -7.27 5.58
C TYR A 28 1.02 -7.61 6.44
N LYS A 29 0.98 -8.79 7.08
CA LYS A 29 -0.06 -9.15 8.06
C LYS A 29 -0.13 -8.15 9.20
N LYS A 30 1.01 -7.71 9.73
CA LYS A 30 1.07 -6.67 10.77
C LYS A 30 0.57 -5.31 10.26
N ALA A 31 0.82 -4.97 9.00
CA ALA A 31 0.25 -3.77 8.39
C ALA A 31 -1.27 -3.87 8.23
N MET A 32 -1.78 -5.00 7.72
CA MET A 32 -3.23 -5.24 7.61
C MET A 32 -3.93 -5.22 8.96
N LYS A 33 -3.36 -5.84 10.00
CA LYS A 33 -3.91 -5.74 11.36
C LYS A 33 -3.97 -4.31 11.89
N ARG A 34 -3.00 -3.46 11.52
CA ARG A 34 -3.02 -2.04 11.88
C ARG A 34 -4.11 -1.28 11.11
N ILE A 35 -4.46 -1.71 9.91
CA ILE A 35 -5.59 -1.17 9.13
C ILE A 35 -6.92 -1.61 9.72
N GLU A 36 -7.07 -2.91 10.01
CA GLU A 36 -8.26 -3.50 10.62
C GLU A 36 -8.57 -2.95 12.02
N GLY A 37 -7.56 -2.46 12.74
CA GLY A 37 -7.73 -1.85 14.06
C GLY A 37 -8.10 -0.37 14.07
N GLN A 38 -8.28 0.26 12.90
CA GLN A 38 -8.69 1.67 12.80
C GLN A 38 -10.19 1.85 13.05
N LEU A 39 -10.64 3.10 13.14
CA LEU A 39 -12.07 3.40 13.15
C LEU A 39 -12.72 2.88 11.86
N THR A 40 -14.01 2.54 11.92
CA THR A 40 -14.73 1.91 10.80
C THR A 40 -14.61 2.69 9.49
N GLY A 41 -14.70 4.03 9.54
CA GLY A 41 -14.54 4.87 8.35
C GLY A 41 -13.15 4.76 7.72
N ASP A 42 -12.10 4.86 8.54
CA ASP A 42 -10.71 4.79 8.07
C ASP A 42 -10.35 3.40 7.53
N TYR A 43 -10.84 2.34 8.19
CA TYR A 43 -10.70 0.96 7.73
C TYR A 43 -11.31 0.76 6.34
N GLU A 44 -12.54 1.23 6.13
CA GLU A 44 -13.21 1.11 4.83
C GLU A 44 -12.53 1.96 3.76
N LEU A 45 -12.09 3.18 4.10
CA LEU A 45 -11.31 4.02 3.20
C LEU A 45 -10.02 3.32 2.77
N ALA A 46 -9.25 2.80 3.72
CA ALA A 46 -8.01 2.06 3.44
C ALA A 46 -8.25 0.86 2.52
N LYS A 47 -9.32 0.10 2.74
CA LYS A 47 -9.70 -1.02 1.87
C LYS A 47 -10.05 -0.58 0.46
N ARG A 48 -10.80 0.51 0.30
CA ARG A 48 -11.14 1.05 -1.02
C ARG A 48 -9.90 1.51 -1.76
N VAL A 49 -9.00 2.23 -1.08
CA VAL A 49 -7.70 2.68 -1.64
C VAL A 49 -6.87 1.49 -2.12
N LEU A 50 -6.64 0.50 -1.26
CA LEU A 50 -5.85 -0.69 -1.59
C LEU A 50 -6.48 -1.47 -2.76
N SER A 51 -7.80 -1.54 -2.81
CA SER A 51 -8.54 -2.21 -3.90
C SER A 51 -8.33 -1.49 -5.24
N TRP A 52 -8.48 -0.17 -5.27
CA TRP A 52 -8.25 0.62 -6.49
C TRP A 52 -6.82 0.48 -7.01
N ILE A 53 -5.82 0.55 -6.13
CA ILE A 53 -4.41 0.42 -6.52
C ILE A 53 -4.09 -0.99 -7.03
N THR A 54 -4.65 -2.02 -6.40
CA THR A 54 -4.33 -3.42 -6.71
C THR A 54 -5.01 -3.89 -7.99
N TYR A 55 -6.27 -3.51 -8.21
CA TYR A 55 -7.11 -4.03 -9.28
C TYR A 55 -7.26 -3.08 -10.48
N ALA A 56 -6.79 -1.83 -10.41
CA ALA A 56 -6.81 -0.94 -11.57
C ALA A 56 -6.00 -1.52 -12.75
N LYS A 57 -6.54 -1.35 -13.97
CA LYS A 57 -5.91 -1.84 -15.21
C LYS A 57 -4.57 -1.16 -15.51
N ARG A 58 -4.39 0.06 -15.03
CA ARG A 58 -3.17 0.87 -15.14
C ARG A 58 -2.92 1.62 -13.83
N PRO A 59 -1.71 2.14 -13.59
CA PRO A 59 -1.47 3.04 -12.47
C PRO A 59 -2.42 4.24 -12.50
N LEU A 60 -2.87 4.64 -11.32
CA LEU A 60 -3.74 5.78 -11.11
C LEU A 60 -2.93 6.96 -10.58
N THR A 61 -3.29 8.16 -11.02
CA THR A 61 -2.81 9.39 -10.36
C THR A 61 -3.57 9.62 -9.05
N THR A 62 -3.04 10.50 -8.19
CA THR A 62 -3.72 10.94 -6.97
C THR A 62 -5.08 11.56 -7.28
N THR A 63 -5.19 12.37 -8.32
CA THR A 63 -6.48 12.93 -8.77
C THR A 63 -7.47 11.85 -9.17
N GLU A 64 -7.02 10.87 -9.97
CA GLU A 64 -7.89 9.80 -10.47
C GLU A 64 -8.44 8.93 -9.34
N ILE A 65 -7.60 8.54 -8.37
CA ILE A 65 -8.07 7.73 -7.25
C ILE A 65 -9.01 8.52 -6.34
N CYS A 66 -8.75 9.81 -6.09
CA CYS A 66 -9.62 10.62 -5.23
C CYS A 66 -10.99 10.80 -5.86
N CYS A 67 -11.04 11.04 -7.18
CA CYS A 67 -12.30 11.05 -7.92
C CYS A 67 -13.01 9.69 -7.85
N ALA A 68 -12.28 8.57 -8.02
CA ALA A 68 -12.86 7.24 -7.97
C ALA A 68 -13.40 6.85 -6.57
N LEU A 69 -12.83 7.42 -5.51
CA LEU A 69 -13.29 7.24 -4.13
C LEU A 69 -14.51 8.10 -3.78
N ALA A 70 -14.73 9.21 -4.48
CA ALA A 70 -15.88 10.09 -4.30
C ALA A 70 -17.15 9.62 -5.03
N VAL A 71 -17.04 8.61 -5.92
CA VAL A 71 -18.20 8.06 -6.63
C VAL A 71 -19.06 7.20 -5.70
N GLU A 72 -20.35 7.54 -5.64
CA GLU A 72 -21.37 6.76 -4.94
C GLU A 72 -22.26 6.01 -5.94
N PRO A 73 -22.64 4.74 -5.68
CA PRO A 73 -23.37 3.91 -6.65
C PRO A 73 -24.71 4.48 -7.10
N ASP A 74 -25.36 5.28 -6.25
CA ASP A 74 -26.72 5.78 -6.45
C ASP A 74 -26.77 7.26 -6.86
N GLU A 75 -25.60 7.91 -7.00
CA GLU A 75 -25.49 9.32 -7.35
C GLU A 75 -25.12 9.51 -8.83
N ALA A 76 -25.81 10.44 -9.49
CA ALA A 76 -25.60 10.72 -10.91
C ALA A 76 -24.33 11.55 -11.18
N GLY A 77 -23.80 12.22 -10.15
CA GLY A 77 -22.67 13.12 -10.23
C GLY A 77 -21.57 12.76 -9.23
N LEU A 78 -20.39 13.33 -9.44
CA LEU A 78 -19.30 13.24 -8.49
C LEU A 78 -19.53 14.29 -7.40
N ASP A 79 -19.67 13.84 -6.16
CA ASP A 79 -19.78 14.74 -5.02
C ASP A 79 -18.41 15.31 -4.65
N SER A 80 -18.23 16.62 -4.87
CA SER A 80 -16.98 17.31 -4.55
C SER A 80 -16.69 17.36 -3.05
N GLU A 81 -17.71 17.28 -2.19
CA GLU A 81 -17.54 17.24 -0.73
C GLU A 81 -17.05 15.87 -0.25
N ASN A 82 -17.20 14.83 -1.07
CA ASN A 82 -16.76 13.47 -0.79
C ASN A 82 -15.37 13.13 -1.38
N ILE A 83 -14.68 14.11 -1.97
CA ILE A 83 -13.32 13.92 -2.48
C ILE A 83 -12.34 13.91 -1.29
N PRO A 84 -11.66 12.78 -1.01
CA PRO A 84 -10.75 12.69 0.12
C PRO A 84 -9.42 13.42 -0.17
N TYR A 85 -8.74 13.87 0.89
CA TYR A 85 -7.39 14.39 0.78
C TYR A 85 -6.37 13.26 0.62
N VAL A 86 -5.36 13.45 -0.22
CA VAL A 86 -4.32 12.44 -0.50
C VAL A 86 -3.58 12.04 0.78
N GLU A 87 -3.40 12.97 1.70
CA GLU A 87 -2.78 12.75 3.01
C GLU A 87 -3.55 11.73 3.84
N ASP A 88 -4.89 11.75 3.77
CA ASP A 88 -5.75 10.79 4.48
C ASP A 88 -5.57 9.39 3.90
N LEU A 89 -5.53 9.26 2.56
CA LEU A 89 -5.27 8.00 1.86
C LEU A 89 -3.95 7.36 2.31
N LEU A 90 -2.90 8.17 2.44
CA LEU A 90 -1.58 7.72 2.87
C LEU A 90 -1.56 7.34 4.35
N SER A 91 -2.27 8.10 5.19
CA SER A 91 -2.37 7.89 6.63
C SER A 91 -3.05 6.55 6.96
N VAL A 92 -4.22 6.30 6.37
CA VAL A 92 -5.03 5.11 6.69
C VAL A 92 -4.42 3.81 6.15
N CYS A 93 -3.60 3.86 5.10
CA CYS A 93 -3.01 2.66 4.49
C CYS A 93 -1.76 2.11 5.19
N ALA A 94 -1.45 2.52 6.43
CA ALA A 94 -0.39 1.93 7.27
C ALA A 94 0.99 1.78 6.58
N ARG A 95 1.36 2.76 5.73
CA ARG A 95 2.60 2.80 4.92
C ARG A 95 2.70 1.71 3.84
N LEU A 96 1.59 1.10 3.44
CA LEU A 96 1.55 0.20 2.29
C LEU A 96 1.45 0.97 0.96
N VAL A 97 1.13 2.25 1.01
CA VAL A 97 0.91 3.11 -0.15
C VAL A 97 1.86 4.31 -0.11
N VAL A 98 2.32 4.74 -1.29
CA VAL A 98 3.19 5.90 -1.49
C VAL A 98 2.75 6.66 -2.75
N VAL A 99 3.13 7.94 -2.84
CA VAL A 99 2.96 8.75 -4.06
C VAL A 99 4.32 9.02 -4.68
N ASN A 100 4.44 8.73 -5.97
CA ASN A 100 5.57 9.19 -6.78
C ASN A 100 5.38 10.68 -7.10
N GLN A 101 6.28 11.53 -6.60
CA GLN A 101 6.14 12.98 -6.70
C GLN A 101 6.30 13.53 -8.13
N GLU A 102 7.08 12.86 -8.99
CA GLU A 102 7.29 13.29 -10.37
C GLU A 102 6.08 13.02 -11.27
N SER A 103 5.41 11.89 -11.04
CA SER A 103 4.30 11.42 -11.88
C SER A 103 2.92 11.57 -11.23
N ALA A 104 2.87 11.97 -9.97
CA ALA A 104 1.67 11.98 -9.13
C ALA A 104 0.94 10.62 -9.07
N VAL A 105 1.64 9.52 -9.34
CA VAL A 105 1.08 8.16 -9.29
C VAL A 105 1.04 7.67 -7.85
N ILE A 106 -0.11 7.17 -7.42
CA ILE A 106 -0.27 6.48 -6.15
C ILE A 106 -0.07 4.97 -6.36
N CYS A 107 0.82 4.36 -5.58
CA CYS A 107 1.16 2.95 -5.75
C CYS A 107 1.51 2.26 -4.43
N LEU A 108 1.56 0.93 -4.46
CA LEU A 108 2.05 0.17 -3.33
C LEU A 108 3.55 0.43 -3.13
N VAL A 109 3.98 0.48 -1.86
CA VAL A 109 5.37 0.79 -1.48
C VAL A 109 6.38 -0.18 -2.10
N HIS A 110 5.98 -1.41 -2.37
CA HIS A 110 6.83 -2.42 -2.97
C HIS A 110 6.04 -3.35 -3.89
N TYR A 111 6.67 -3.84 -4.97
CA TYR A 111 6.01 -4.74 -5.92
C TYR A 111 5.54 -6.05 -5.26
N THR A 112 6.26 -6.56 -4.25
CA THR A 112 5.87 -7.76 -3.50
C THR A 112 4.62 -7.55 -2.63
N THR A 113 4.24 -6.31 -2.35
CA THR A 113 2.94 -6.02 -1.70
C THR A 113 1.78 -6.36 -2.64
N LYS A 114 1.96 -6.13 -3.96
CA LYS A 114 0.98 -6.55 -4.97
C LYS A 114 0.86 -8.07 -5.02
N GLU A 115 2.00 -8.78 -4.97
CA GLU A 115 2.02 -10.25 -4.92
C GLU A 115 1.31 -10.78 -3.67
N TYR A 116 1.50 -10.12 -2.52
CA TYR A 116 0.82 -10.49 -1.28
C TYR A 116 -0.72 -10.37 -1.40
N PHE A 117 -1.23 -9.29 -2.02
CA PHE A 117 -2.67 -9.10 -2.22
C PHE A 117 -3.28 -9.97 -3.34
N ALA A 118 -2.46 -10.54 -4.21
CA ALA A 118 -2.92 -11.39 -5.30
C ALA A 118 -3.00 -12.89 -4.94
N ARG A 119 -2.59 -13.27 -3.72
CA ARG A 119 -2.66 -14.63 -3.17
C ARG A 119 -4.01 -14.90 -2.52
#